data_AF-A0AAV3SFD5-F1
#
_entry.id   AF-A0AAV3SFD5-F1
#
_cell.length_a   1.000
_cell.length_b   1.000
_cell.length_c   1.000
_cell.angle_alpha   90.00
_cell.angle_beta   90.00
_cell.angle_gamma   90.00
#
_symmetry.space_group_name_H-M   'P 1'
#
loop_
_entity.id
_entity.type
_entity.pdbx_description
1 polymer ?
#
loop_
_entity_poly.entity_id
_entity_poly.type
_entity_poly.pdbx_seq_one_letter_code
_entity_poly.pdbx_strand_id
1 'polypeptide(L)'
;MTEIERVVLDPDLVVTALQQKYVDSIPGEPAIRVTPDGETEMVIYDDAFTQPESGVALRPERFVGDLDLPDPDAELDDEEIEKLGERLGSEVRPELKDEVDLNADRDGAENRVPVEYHKNDP
;
A
#
# COMPACT_ATOMS: atom_id res chain seq x y z
N MET A 1 22.74 -8.20 1.44
CA MET A 1 21.32 -7.85 1.25
C MET A 1 20.81 -8.81 0.21
N THR A 2 19.81 -9.62 0.54
CA THR A 2 19.02 -10.31 -0.49
C THR A 2 18.32 -9.22 -1.29
N GLU A 3 18.58 -9.19 -2.60
CA GLU A 3 17.89 -8.28 -3.51
C GLU A 3 16.48 -8.87 -3.66
N ILE A 4 15.44 -8.09 -3.33
CA ILE A 4 14.06 -8.54 -3.48
C ILE A 4 13.80 -8.64 -4.98
N GLU A 5 13.60 -9.85 -5.51
CA GLU A 5 13.42 -10.08 -6.94
C GLU A 5 11.95 -10.00 -7.37
N ARG A 6 11.02 -10.15 -6.42
CA ARG A 6 9.57 -10.18 -6.63
C ARG A 6 8.84 -9.84 -5.33
N VAL A 7 7.69 -9.21 -5.42
CA VAL A 7 6.78 -8.97 -4.28
C VAL A 7 5.62 -9.94 -4.34
N VAL A 8 5.35 -10.64 -3.25
CA VAL A 8 4.15 -11.48 -3.09
C VAL A 8 3.16 -10.69 -2.22
N LEU A 9 2.06 -10.26 -2.83
CA LEU A 9 1.11 -9.34 -2.22
C LEU A 9 -0.28 -9.97 -2.08
N ASP A 10 -0.89 -9.82 -0.91
CA ASP A 10 -2.33 -10.01 -0.76
C ASP A 10 -3.06 -8.70 -1.11
N PRO A 11 -3.93 -8.67 -2.14
CA PRO A 11 -4.76 -7.52 -2.48
C PRO A 11 -5.50 -6.90 -1.30
N ASP A 12 -5.95 -7.72 -0.35
CA ASP A 12 -6.74 -7.27 0.79
C ASP A 12 -5.91 -6.43 1.76
N LEU A 13 -4.58 -6.60 1.79
CA LEU A 13 -3.69 -5.73 2.56
C LEU A 13 -3.69 -4.29 2.01
N VAL A 14 -3.69 -4.13 0.68
CA VAL A 14 -3.73 -2.78 0.05
C VAL A 14 -5.07 -2.12 0.31
N VAL A 15 -6.17 -2.85 0.14
CA VAL A 15 -7.52 -2.36 0.44
C VAL A 15 -7.61 -1.91 1.91
N THR A 16 -7.18 -2.78 2.82
CA THR A 16 -7.24 -2.50 4.26
C THR A 16 -6.38 -1.29 4.63
N ALA A 17 -5.16 -1.19 4.10
CA ALA A 17 -4.27 -0.07 4.39
C ALA A 17 -4.83 1.27 3.86
N LEU A 18 -5.43 1.29 2.67
CA LEU A 18 -6.08 2.48 2.12
C LEU A 18 -7.33 2.86 2.93
N GLN A 19 -8.14 1.89 3.34
CA GLN A 19 -9.30 2.14 4.21
C GLN A 19 -8.88 2.70 5.56
N GLN A 20 -7.85 2.13 6.20
CA GLN A 20 -7.35 2.65 7.47
C GLN A 20 -6.81 4.08 7.35
N LYS A 21 -6.14 4.38 6.23
CA LYS A 21 -5.58 5.71 5.97
C LYS A 21 -6.66 6.77 5.76
N TYR A 22 -7.61 6.49 4.87
CA TYR A 22 -8.52 7.51 4.36
C TYR A 22 -9.94 7.46 4.94
N VAL A 23 -10.38 6.31 5.47
CA VAL A 23 -11.75 6.10 5.95
C VAL A 23 -11.79 6.06 7.47
N ASP A 24 -10.95 5.21 8.08
CA ASP A 24 -10.92 5.08 9.55
C ASP A 24 -10.15 6.23 10.23
N SER A 25 -9.31 6.95 9.46
CA SER A 25 -8.39 7.99 9.95
C SER A 25 -7.68 7.57 11.24
N ILE A 26 -7.09 6.38 11.23
CA ILE A 26 -6.41 5.84 12.41
C ILE A 26 -5.24 6.73 12.82
N PRO A 27 -4.88 6.78 14.12
CA PRO A 27 -3.62 7.39 14.52
C PRO A 27 -2.46 6.58 13.92
N GLY A 28 -1.70 7.20 13.01
CA GLY A 28 -0.51 6.65 12.38
C GLY A 28 -0.56 6.62 10.84
N GLU A 29 0.54 6.20 10.20
CA GLU A 29 0.63 6.00 8.75
C GLU A 29 0.69 4.49 8.43
N PRO A 30 -0.39 3.90 7.87
CA PRO A 30 -0.36 2.51 7.43
C PRO A 30 0.54 2.34 6.20
N ALA A 31 1.27 1.23 6.16
CA ALA A 31 2.21 0.91 5.10
C ALA A 31 2.26 -0.60 4.84
N ILE A 32 2.73 -0.95 3.65
CA ILE A 32 3.00 -2.32 3.26
C ILE A 32 4.51 -2.55 3.34
N ARG A 33 4.94 -3.40 4.26
CA ARG A 33 6.32 -3.83 4.36
C ARG A 33 6.54 -5.06 3.50
N VAL A 34 7.49 -4.96 2.59
CA VAL A 34 8.04 -6.06 1.80
C VAL A 34 9.24 -6.62 2.56
N THR A 35 9.13 -7.87 2.99
CA THR A 35 10.21 -8.62 3.65
C THR A 35 11.36 -8.91 2.66
N PRO A 36 12.58 -9.26 3.14
CA PRO A 36 13.68 -9.63 2.26
C PRO A 36 13.41 -10.84 1.34
N ASP A 37 12.42 -11.66 1.69
CA ASP A 37 12.00 -12.82 0.91
C ASP A 37 10.91 -12.46 -0.14
N GLY A 38 10.45 -11.20 -0.16
CA GLY A 38 9.43 -10.70 -1.09
C GLY A 38 8.01 -10.73 -0.56
N GLU A 39 7.74 -11.39 0.56
CA GLU A 39 6.41 -11.44 1.19
C GLU A 39 6.01 -10.09 1.77
N THR A 40 4.72 -9.75 1.71
CA THR A 40 4.19 -8.49 2.25
C THR A 40 3.46 -8.65 3.58
N GLU A 41 3.63 -7.67 4.46
CA GLU A 41 2.87 -7.52 5.70
C GLU A 41 2.39 -6.07 5.86
N MET A 42 1.23 -5.85 6.47
CA MET A 42 0.75 -4.51 6.82
C MET A 42 1.35 -4.09 8.15
N VAL A 43 1.88 -2.86 8.20
CA VAL A 43 2.43 -2.23 9.40
C VAL A 43 1.81 -0.84 9.57
N ILE A 44 1.68 -0.39 10.82
CA ILE A 44 1.17 0.95 11.14
C ILE A 44 2.30 1.67 11.87
N TYR A 45 2.71 2.84 11.35
CA TYR A 45 3.68 3.70 12.01
C TYR A 45 2.96 4.70 12.91
N ASP A 46 3.18 4.64 14.22
CA ASP A 46 2.52 5.54 15.19
C ASP A 46 2.85 7.03 14.96
N ASP A 47 4.03 7.33 14.42
CA ASP A 47 4.52 8.69 14.14
C ASP A 47 4.69 8.91 12.63
N ALA A 48 5.92 9.14 12.17
CA ALA A 48 6.24 9.35 10.76
C ALA A 48 6.62 8.02 10.10
N PHE A 49 6.18 7.84 8.86
CA PHE A 49 6.62 6.74 8.01
C PHE A 49 8.14 6.68 7.94
N THR A 50 8.68 5.49 8.25
CA THR A 50 10.12 5.27 8.36
C THR A 50 10.50 3.93 7.75
N GLN A 51 11.60 3.88 7.00
CA GLN A 51 12.09 2.63 6.43
C GLN A 51 12.56 1.65 7.52
N PRO A 52 12.18 0.36 7.45
CA PRO A 52 12.58 -0.64 8.43
C PRO A 52 14.07 -1.02 8.29
N GLU A 53 14.66 -1.58 9.35
CA GLU A 53 16.05 -2.09 9.32
C GLU A 53 16.24 -3.28 8.37
N SER A 54 15.16 -4.00 8.06
CA SER A 54 15.13 -5.15 7.16
C SER A 54 13.86 -5.13 6.31
N GLY A 55 14.03 -5.36 5.01
CA GLY A 55 12.97 -5.22 4.01
C GLY A 55 12.84 -3.78 3.50
N VAL A 56 11.67 -3.47 2.97
CA VAL A 56 11.29 -2.15 2.44
C VAL A 56 9.87 -1.84 2.88
N ALA A 57 9.62 -0.65 3.43
CA ALA A 57 8.25 -0.18 3.63
C ALA A 57 7.85 0.70 2.45
N LEU A 58 6.64 0.50 1.96
CA LEU A 58 6.03 1.26 0.88
C LEU A 58 4.65 1.73 1.32
N ARG A 59 4.29 2.94 0.91
CA ARG A 59 2.94 3.44 1.08
C ARG A 59 1.95 2.63 0.23
N PRO A 60 0.74 2.32 0.69
CA PRO A 60 -0.21 1.49 -0.05
C PRO A 60 -0.56 2.06 -1.44
N GLU A 61 -0.52 3.38 -1.60
CA GLU A 61 -0.72 4.11 -2.85
C GLU A 61 0.29 3.70 -3.95
N ARG A 62 1.47 3.17 -3.56
CA ARG A 62 2.46 2.70 -4.53
C ARG A 62 2.00 1.46 -5.32
N PHE A 63 1.05 0.71 -4.79
CA PHE A 63 0.54 -0.53 -5.40
C PHE A 63 -0.66 -0.31 -6.32
N VAL A 64 -1.24 0.89 -6.34
CA VAL A 64 -2.39 1.23 -7.20
C VAL A 64 -1.99 2.21 -8.31
N GLY A 65 -2.63 2.09 -9.46
CA GLY A 65 -2.40 2.89 -10.67
C GLY A 65 -3.21 4.16 -10.74
N ASP A 66 -4.35 4.11 -11.42
CA ASP A 66 -5.17 5.26 -11.79
C ASP A 66 -6.28 5.55 -10.75
N LEU A 67 -6.08 5.10 -9.51
CA LEU A 67 -7.05 5.31 -8.45
C LEU A 67 -7.03 6.78 -8.00
N ASP A 68 -8.15 7.48 -8.17
CA ASP A 68 -8.32 8.87 -7.73
C ASP A 68 -8.49 8.93 -6.20
N LEU A 69 -7.34 8.93 -5.51
CA LEU A 69 -7.23 9.06 -4.06
C LEU A 69 -7.20 10.54 -3.65
N PRO A 70 -7.91 10.91 -2.58
CA PRO A 70 -7.83 12.26 -2.04
C PRO A 70 -6.42 12.54 -1.46
N ASP A 71 -6.11 13.82 -1.28
CA ASP A 71 -4.94 14.21 -0.52
C ASP A 71 -5.01 13.60 0.90
N PRO A 72 -3.88 13.13 1.46
CA PRO A 72 -3.87 12.50 2.79
C PRO A 72 -4.28 13.47 3.92
N ASP A 73 -4.11 14.77 3.69
CA ASP A 73 -4.51 15.85 4.61
C ASP A 73 -5.85 16.50 4.20
N ALA A 74 -6.59 15.91 3.26
CA ALA A 74 -7.90 16.42 2.87
C ALA A 74 -8.89 16.24 4.02
N GLU A 75 -9.55 17.33 4.41
CA GLU A 75 -10.70 17.27 5.32
C GLU A 75 -11.91 16.76 4.52
N LEU A 76 -12.23 15.47 4.67
CA LEU A 76 -13.37 14.82 4.04
C LEU A 76 -14.57 14.81 4.99
N ASP A 77 -15.76 15.12 4.46
CA ASP A 77 -17.01 14.99 5.20
C ASP A 77 -17.46 13.51 5.28
N ASP A 78 -18.37 13.18 6.21
CA ASP A 78 -18.87 11.81 6.41
C ASP A 78 -19.42 11.15 5.12
N GLU A 79 -20.09 11.93 4.25
CA GLU A 79 -20.61 11.44 2.97
C GLU A 79 -19.49 11.12 1.97
N GLU A 80 -18.39 11.86 2.01
CA GLU A 80 -17.23 11.62 1.16
C GLU A 80 -16.45 10.39 1.64
N ILE A 81 -16.31 10.23 2.96
CA ILE A 81 -15.71 9.07 3.60
C ILE A 81 -16.48 7.78 3.26
N GLU A 82 -17.82 7.80 3.36
CA GLU A 82 -18.66 6.64 3.03
C GLU A 82 -18.46 6.22 1.56
N LYS A 83 -18.57 7.16 0.62
CA LYS A 83 -18.35 6.89 -0.81
C LYS A 83 -16.94 6.39 -1.09
N LEU A 84 -15.94 6.95 -0.42
CA LEU A 84 -14.55 6.52 -0.57
C LEU A 84 -14.38 5.07 -0.09
N GLY A 85 -14.97 4.70 1.05
CA GLY A 85 -14.92 3.33 1.55
C GLY A 85 -15.53 2.31 0.59
N GLU A 86 -16.68 2.61 -0.01
CA GLU A 86 -17.32 1.78 -1.03
C GLU A 86 -16.46 1.65 -2.30
N ARG A 87 -15.87 2.77 -2.75
CA ARG A 87 -14.97 2.79 -3.91
C ARG A 87 -13.71 1.98 -3.65
N LEU A 88 -13.03 2.17 -2.52
CA LEU A 88 -11.83 1.42 -2.17
C LEU A 88 -12.06 -0.09 -2.14
N GLY A 89 -13.24 -0.54 -1.67
CA GLY A 89 -13.59 -1.96 -1.66
C GLY A 89 -13.78 -2.60 -3.04
N SER A 90 -14.01 -1.80 -4.09
CA SER A 90 -14.35 -2.31 -5.44
C SER A 90 -13.34 -1.90 -6.52
N GLU A 91 -12.76 -0.70 -6.43
CA GLU A 91 -11.86 -0.10 -7.43
C GLU A 91 -10.38 -0.45 -7.18
N VAL A 92 -9.97 -0.80 -5.95
CA VAL A 92 -8.54 -1.09 -5.68
C VAL A 92 -8.06 -2.31 -6.45
N ARG A 93 -8.79 -3.42 -6.37
CA ARG A 93 -8.40 -4.69 -7.01
C ARG A 93 -8.15 -4.58 -8.53
N PRO A 94 -9.01 -3.93 -9.35
CA PRO A 94 -8.74 -3.75 -10.77
C PRO A 94 -7.60 -2.77 -11.05
N GLU A 95 -7.28 -1.85 -10.13
CA GLU A 95 -6.24 -0.83 -10.29
C GLU A 95 -4.86 -1.25 -9.73
N LEU A 96 -4.75 -2.51 -9.28
CA LEU A 96 -3.50 -3.08 -8.77
C LEU A 96 -2.43 -3.20 -9.86
N LYS A 97 -1.22 -2.72 -9.58
CA LYS A 97 -0.07 -2.70 -10.51
C LYS A 97 0.70 -4.01 -10.54
N ASP A 98 0.98 -4.52 -11.73
CA ASP A 98 1.83 -5.70 -11.93
C ASP A 98 3.31 -5.52 -11.52
N GLU A 99 3.76 -4.28 -11.27
CA GLU A 99 5.12 -3.95 -10.84
C GLU A 99 5.11 -2.83 -9.79
N VAL A 100 6.04 -2.89 -8.84
CA VAL A 100 6.22 -1.85 -7.81
C VAL A 100 7.68 -1.42 -7.71
N ASP A 101 7.91 -0.12 -7.55
CA ASP A 101 9.25 0.43 -7.29
C ASP A 101 9.57 0.34 -5.79
N LEU A 102 10.53 -0.52 -5.43
CA LEU A 102 11.00 -0.69 -4.05
C LEU A 102 11.75 0.53 -3.51
N ASN A 103 12.12 1.47 -4.37
CA ASN A 103 12.78 2.72 -3.99
C ASN A 103 11.83 3.92 -4.04
N ALA A 104 10.53 3.68 -4.24
CA ALA A 104 9.53 4.73 -4.35
C ALA A 104 9.46 5.67 -3.12
N ASP A 105 9.65 5.12 -1.92
CA ASP A 105 9.58 5.83 -0.63
C ASP A 105 10.95 5.87 0.11
N ARG A 106 12.07 5.73 -0.60
CA ARG A 106 13.42 5.87 -0.04
C ARG A 106 14.43 6.42 -1.04
N ASP A 107 15.53 6.98 -0.57
CA ASP A 107 16.60 7.46 -1.44
C ASP A 107 17.22 6.31 -2.25
N GLY A 108 17.20 6.41 -3.58
CA GLY A 108 17.77 5.41 -4.48
C GLY A 108 17.38 5.65 -5.94
N ALA A 109 18.03 4.92 -6.85
CA ALA A 109 17.55 4.80 -8.23
C ALA A 109 16.31 3.89 -8.26
N GLU A 110 15.37 4.11 -9.17
CA GLU A 110 14.19 3.24 -9.34
C GLU A 110 14.59 1.76 -9.40
N ASN A 111 13.88 0.92 -8.63
CA ASN A 111 14.05 -0.52 -8.59
C ASN A 111 12.68 -1.20 -8.69
N ARG A 112 12.19 -1.36 -9.92
CA ARG A 112 10.92 -2.01 -10.20
C ARG A 112 11.05 -3.52 -10.17
N VAL A 113 10.13 -4.16 -9.44
CA VAL A 113 10.03 -5.61 -9.32
C VAL A 113 8.59 -6.05 -9.59
N PRO A 114 8.38 -7.25 -10.15
CA PRO A 114 7.05 -7.77 -10.41
C PRO A 114 6.30 -8.05 -9.10
N VAL A 115 4.98 -7.86 -9.13
CA VAL A 115 4.05 -8.19 -8.06
C VAL A 115 3.29 -9.46 -8.43
N GLU A 116 3.39 -10.47 -7.58
CA GLU A 116 2.60 -11.69 -7.64
C GLU A 116 1.49 -11.61 -6.60
N TYR A 117 0.25 -11.55 -7.06
CA TYR A 117 -0.89 -11.55 -6.16
C TYR A 117 -1.17 -12.95 -5.66
N HIS A 118 -1.37 -13.09 -4.34
CA HIS A 118 -1.98 -14.29 -3.81
C HIS A 118 -3.30 -14.52 -4.54
N LYS A 119 -3.41 -15.66 -5.23
CA LYS A 119 -4.69 -16.16 -5.71
C LYS A 119 -5.47 -16.58 -4.48
N ASN A 120 -6.11 -15.61 -3.82
CA ASN A 120 -7.23 -15.90 -2.95
C ASN A 120 -8.35 -16.38 -3.89
N ASP A 121 -8.34 -17.68 -4.19
CA ASP A 121 -9.45 -18.40 -4.81
C ASP A 121 -10.68 -18.15 -3.90
N PRO A 122 -11.81 -17.67 -4.46
CA PRO A 122 -13.01 -17.35 -3.67
C PRO A 122 -13.61 -18.55 -2.95
#